data_AF-A0A0C9UN50-F1
#
_entry.id   AF-A0A0C9UN50-F1
#
_cell.length_a   1.000
_cell.length_b   1.000
_cell.length_c   1.000
_cell.angle_alpha   90.00
_cell.angle_beta   90.00
_cell.angle_gamma   90.00
#
_symmetry.space_group_name_H-M   'P 1'
#
loop_
_entity.id
_entity.type
_entity.pdbx_description
1 polymer ?
#
loop_
_entity_poly.entity_id
_entity_poly.type
_entity_poly.pdbx_seq_one_letter_code
_entity_poly.pdbx_strand_id
1 'polypeptide(L)'
;MSLTSRLGWAGGALGIVLSRKKTRNVVPAMIIIITGWAMSSHAQAFVYSEKIHSLFGYTLMAAGVARLVEICFVAPGNSSENGEDSQISIGPFQHLPPFLLIAAGLLFMSATDEELHYVADSGLDHVTYVLIMFSLAFIIYALTNVLLGWYSSAPSKVKTDLELPGDEGSKYYHRVPDTASLFSGYTAGPRMLHDEEVYELAGPDDNNDEDPFDDDHHLQRQGRA
;
A
#
# COMPACT_ATOMS: atom_id res chain seq x y z
N MET A 1 24.92 -0.37 14.69
CA MET A 1 23.90 -0.29 13.61
C MET A 1 24.62 -0.43 12.27
N SER A 2 24.43 -1.54 11.56
CA SER A 2 25.13 -1.81 10.28
C SER A 2 24.68 -0.83 9.19
N LEU A 3 25.52 -0.63 8.16
CA LEU A 3 25.18 0.27 7.04
C LEU A 3 23.88 -0.13 6.32
N THR A 4 23.59 -1.43 6.23
CA THR A 4 22.39 -1.97 5.59
C THR A 4 21.11 -1.53 6.29
N SER A 5 21.10 -1.45 7.63
CA SER A 5 19.95 -0.95 8.39
C SER A 5 19.66 0.52 8.10
N ARG A 6 20.69 1.38 7.96
CA ARG A 6 20.49 2.81 7.63
C ARG A 6 19.90 3.00 6.24
N LEU A 7 20.35 2.21 5.26
CA LEU A 7 19.82 2.24 3.90
C LEU A 7 18.34 1.86 3.85
N GLY A 8 17.94 0.84 4.60
CA GLY A 8 16.54 0.39 4.66
C GLY A 8 15.59 1.47 5.19
N TRP A 9 15.94 2.14 6.29
CA TRP A 9 15.12 3.22 6.86
C TRP A 9 15.06 4.45 5.95
N ALA A 10 16.21 4.92 5.44
CA ALA A 10 16.26 6.10 4.57
C ALA A 10 15.58 5.85 3.21
N GLY A 11 15.86 4.70 2.61
CA GLY A 11 15.24 4.28 1.36
C GLY A 11 13.75 3.98 1.51
N GLY A 12 13.32 3.37 2.62
CA GLY A 12 11.91 3.14 2.92
C GLY A 12 11.13 4.43 3.07
N ALA A 13 11.68 5.42 3.79
CA ALA A 13 11.07 6.75 3.93
C ALA A 13 10.96 7.46 2.57
N LEU A 14 12.02 7.46 1.77
CA LEU A 14 12.01 8.00 0.40
C LEU A 14 11.00 7.26 -0.50
N GLY A 15 10.90 5.94 -0.33
CA GLY A 15 9.94 5.07 -1.00
C GLY A 15 8.50 5.51 -0.78
N ILE A 16 8.13 5.75 0.48
CA ILE A 16 6.81 6.21 0.90
C ILE A 16 6.52 7.61 0.34
N VAL A 17 7.49 8.53 0.41
CA VAL A 17 7.31 9.92 -0.08
C VAL A 17 7.05 9.96 -1.58
N LEU A 18 7.81 9.20 -2.38
CA LEU A 18 7.66 9.13 -3.84
C LEU A 18 6.45 8.32 -4.30
N SER A 19 5.89 7.47 -3.44
CA SER A 19 4.67 6.70 -3.72
C SER A 19 3.39 7.51 -3.42
N ARG A 20 3.52 8.72 -2.85
CA ARG A 20 2.38 9.62 -2.64
C ARG A 20 1.76 9.93 -4.00
N LYS A 21 0.42 9.82 -4.10
CA LYS A 21 -0.39 9.89 -5.34
C LYS A 21 -0.52 8.59 -6.14
N LYS A 22 -0.36 7.41 -5.49
CA LYS A 22 -0.55 6.07 -6.10
C LYS A 22 0.37 5.77 -7.29
N THR A 23 1.49 6.47 -7.39
CA THR A 23 2.50 6.25 -8.42
C THR A 23 3.40 5.07 -8.04
N ARG A 24 3.71 4.21 -9.01
CA ARG A 24 4.70 3.14 -8.82
C ARG A 24 6.09 3.77 -8.64
N ASN A 25 6.92 3.15 -7.80
CA ASN A 25 8.21 3.71 -7.42
C ASN A 25 9.34 2.68 -7.54
N VAL A 26 10.46 3.09 -8.15
CA VAL A 26 11.68 2.28 -8.34
C VAL A 26 12.57 2.19 -7.10
N VAL A 27 12.37 3.06 -6.10
CA VAL A 27 13.21 3.10 -4.88
C VAL A 27 13.29 1.74 -4.16
N PRO A 28 12.19 0.99 -3.95
CA PRO A 28 12.27 -0.35 -3.37
C PRO A 28 13.14 -1.32 -4.19
N ALA A 29 13.10 -1.24 -5.51
CA ALA A 29 13.93 -2.08 -6.39
C ALA A 29 15.42 -1.74 -6.23
N MET A 30 15.76 -0.45 -6.15
CA MET A 30 17.14 0.00 -5.92
C MET A 30 17.68 -0.45 -4.56
N ILE A 31 16.87 -0.41 -3.51
CA ILE A 31 17.26 -0.90 -2.18
C ILE A 31 17.59 -2.39 -2.25
N ILE A 32 16.76 -3.19 -2.92
CA ILE A 32 16.97 -4.64 -3.08
C ILE A 32 18.28 -4.92 -3.83
N ILE A 33 18.57 -4.18 -4.91
CA ILE A 33 19.82 -4.33 -5.68
C ILE A 33 21.05 -4.02 -4.80
N ILE A 34 21.05 -2.88 -4.11
CA ILE A 34 22.19 -2.46 -3.28
C ILE A 34 22.37 -3.44 -2.10
N THR A 35 21.27 -3.93 -1.53
CA THR A 35 21.32 -4.89 -0.43
C THR A 35 21.89 -6.23 -0.91
N GLY A 36 21.46 -6.73 -2.07
CA GLY A 36 22.01 -7.93 -2.68
C GLY A 36 23.49 -7.81 -2.99
N TRP A 37 23.93 -6.66 -3.51
CA TRP A 37 25.36 -6.38 -3.71
C TRP A 37 26.15 -6.47 -2.40
N ALA A 38 25.70 -5.75 -1.37
CA ALA A 38 26.39 -5.69 -0.08
C ALA A 38 26.47 -7.06 0.61
N MET A 39 25.43 -7.89 0.48
CA MET A 39 25.39 -9.23 1.07
C MET A 39 26.19 -10.25 0.25
N SER A 40 26.29 -10.08 -1.07
CA SER A 40 27.09 -10.99 -1.92
C SER A 40 28.59 -11.01 -1.56
N SER A 41 29.09 -9.92 -0.95
CA SER A 41 30.49 -9.80 -0.53
C SER A 41 30.74 -10.15 0.94
N HIS A 42 29.75 -10.71 1.64
CA HIS A 42 29.90 -11.03 3.06
C HIS A 42 30.66 -12.35 3.23
N ALA A 43 31.87 -12.27 3.77
CA ALA A 43 32.68 -13.46 4.06
C ALA A 43 32.02 -14.32 5.17
N GLN A 44 31.91 -15.62 4.92
CA GLN A 44 31.50 -16.61 5.92
C GLN A 44 32.69 -17.50 6.30
N ALA A 45 32.61 -18.15 7.46
CA ALA A 45 33.70 -19.00 7.96
C ALA A 45 33.86 -20.31 7.14
N PHE A 46 32.82 -20.72 6.42
CA PHE A 46 32.81 -21.95 5.63
C PHE A 46 32.75 -21.65 4.12
N VAL A 47 33.67 -22.23 3.35
CA VAL A 47 33.86 -21.94 1.91
C VAL A 47 32.60 -22.26 1.08
N TYR A 48 31.88 -23.34 1.39
CA TYR A 48 30.66 -23.68 0.66
C TYR A 48 29.50 -22.73 1.01
N SER A 49 29.42 -22.29 2.27
CA SER A 49 28.42 -21.33 2.74
C SER A 49 28.60 -19.99 2.03
N GLU A 50 29.85 -19.52 1.91
CA GLU A 50 30.22 -18.31 1.17
C GLU A 50 29.73 -18.33 -0.28
N LYS A 51 29.84 -19.48 -0.98
CA LYS A 51 29.36 -19.62 -2.36
C LYS A 51 27.84 -19.51 -2.45
N ILE A 52 27.10 -20.17 -1.57
CA ILE A 52 25.63 -20.09 -1.53
C ILE A 52 25.17 -18.69 -1.15
N HIS A 53 25.84 -18.05 -0.18
CA HIS A 53 25.52 -16.71 0.26
C HIS A 53 25.81 -15.66 -0.82
N SER A 54 26.89 -15.83 -1.58
CA SER A 54 27.17 -15.02 -2.78
C SER A 54 26.05 -15.18 -3.81
N LEU A 55 25.60 -16.42 -4.03
CA LEU A 55 24.52 -16.71 -4.97
C LEU A 55 23.16 -16.16 -4.51
N PHE A 56 22.89 -16.17 -3.22
CA PHE A 56 21.78 -15.46 -2.60
C PHE A 56 21.82 -13.98 -2.97
N GLY A 57 22.96 -13.32 -2.76
CA GLY A 57 23.15 -11.91 -3.10
C GLY A 57 22.88 -11.62 -4.58
N TYR A 58 23.40 -12.44 -5.49
CA TYR A 58 23.14 -12.31 -6.94
C TYR A 58 21.67 -12.53 -7.30
N THR A 59 21.01 -13.51 -6.67
CA THR A 59 19.57 -13.77 -6.88
C THR A 59 18.74 -12.59 -6.38
N LEU A 60 19.11 -11.98 -5.25
CA LEU A 60 18.46 -10.79 -4.72
C LEU A 60 18.66 -9.58 -5.63
N MET A 61 19.86 -9.39 -6.20
CA MET A 61 20.12 -8.36 -7.21
C MET A 61 19.27 -8.57 -8.46
N ALA A 62 19.18 -9.81 -8.96
CA ALA A 62 18.34 -10.16 -10.11
C ALA A 62 16.85 -9.87 -9.84
N ALA A 63 16.36 -10.15 -8.64
CA ALA A 63 14.99 -9.82 -8.23
C ALA A 63 14.73 -8.30 -8.28
N GLY A 64 15.68 -7.50 -7.78
CA GLY A 64 15.62 -6.05 -7.84
C GLY A 64 15.66 -5.51 -9.27
N VAL A 65 16.53 -6.05 -10.14
CA VAL A 65 16.58 -5.67 -11.56
C VAL A 65 15.28 -6.03 -12.28
N ALA A 66 14.75 -7.23 -12.06
CA ALA A 66 13.46 -7.64 -12.61
C ALA A 66 12.33 -6.68 -12.19
N ARG A 67 12.30 -6.28 -10.92
CA ARG A 67 11.33 -5.31 -10.42
C ARG A 67 11.52 -3.93 -11.04
N LEU A 68 12.76 -3.49 -11.26
CA LEU A 68 13.07 -2.23 -11.91
C LEU A 68 12.59 -2.23 -13.37
N VAL A 69 12.87 -3.30 -14.12
CA VAL A 69 12.40 -3.45 -15.51
C VAL A 69 10.87 -3.48 -15.57
N GLU A 70 10.22 -4.18 -14.64
CA GLU A 70 8.76 -4.27 -14.59
C GLU A 70 8.10 -2.91 -14.33
N ILE A 71 8.63 -2.12 -13.38
CA ILE A 71 8.13 -0.78 -13.07
C ILE A 71 8.36 0.19 -14.23
N CYS A 72 9.52 0.13 -14.89
CA CYS A 72 9.88 1.09 -15.94
C CYS A 72 9.23 0.78 -17.31
N PHE A 73 9.10 -0.50 -17.68
CA PHE A 73 8.77 -0.89 -19.06
C PHE A 73 7.51 -1.75 -19.21
N VAL A 74 7.15 -2.56 -18.22
CA VAL A 74 6.04 -3.52 -18.36
C VAL A 74 4.72 -2.92 -17.90
N ALA A 75 4.73 -2.06 -16.89
CA ALA A 75 3.52 -1.40 -16.39
C ALA A 75 3.70 0.11 -16.10
N PRO A 76 4.24 0.92 -17.03
CA PRO A 76 4.38 2.36 -16.83
C PRO A 76 3.05 3.15 -16.84
N GLY A 77 1.89 2.51 -17.06
CA GLY A 77 0.60 3.19 -17.25
C GLY A 77 -0.59 2.68 -16.43
N ASN A 78 -0.45 1.67 -15.57
CA ASN A 78 -1.57 1.13 -14.77
C ASN A 78 -1.88 1.99 -13.53
N SER A 79 -1.60 3.29 -13.62
CA SER A 79 -2.16 4.28 -12.71
C SER A 79 -3.63 4.33 -13.02
N SER A 80 -4.45 4.02 -12.01
CA SER A 80 -5.91 4.02 -11.96
C SER A 80 -6.53 5.35 -12.43
N GLU A 81 -6.38 5.71 -13.71
CA GLU A 81 -6.96 6.91 -14.33
C GLU A 81 -8.04 6.55 -15.36
N ASN A 82 -8.00 5.34 -15.93
CA ASN A 82 -9.09 4.80 -16.72
C ASN A 82 -9.90 3.83 -15.85
N GLY A 83 -11.03 4.31 -15.33
CA GLY A 83 -12.01 3.55 -14.55
C GLY A 83 -12.79 2.54 -15.36
N GLU A 84 -12.13 1.82 -16.27
CA GLU A 84 -12.67 0.63 -16.89
C GLU A 84 -12.15 -0.57 -16.11
N ASP A 85 -13.04 -1.53 -15.83
CA ASP A 85 -12.74 -2.87 -15.27
C ASP A 85 -11.81 -3.66 -16.22
N SER A 86 -10.62 -3.13 -16.49
CA SER A 86 -9.55 -3.89 -17.12
C SER A 86 -9.14 -4.92 -16.08
N GLN A 87 -9.66 -6.13 -16.26
CA GLN A 87 -9.15 -7.36 -15.66
C GLN A 87 -7.64 -7.20 -15.47
N ILE A 88 -7.16 -7.22 -14.22
CA ILE A 88 -5.73 -7.09 -13.91
C ILE A 88 -5.05 -8.32 -14.52
N SER A 89 -4.67 -8.21 -15.79
CA SER A 89 -3.99 -9.27 -16.52
C SER A 89 -2.55 -9.26 -16.04
N ILE A 90 -2.19 -10.25 -15.22
CA ILE A 90 -0.83 -10.42 -14.73
C ILE A 90 0.00 -10.95 -15.90
N GLY A 91 0.90 -10.12 -16.41
CA GLY A 91 1.81 -10.52 -17.48
C GLY A 91 2.83 -11.54 -16.98
N PRO A 92 3.37 -12.40 -17.87
CA PRO A 92 4.32 -13.44 -17.50
C PRO A 92 5.58 -12.88 -16.81
N PHE A 93 6.02 -11.68 -17.17
CA PHE A 93 7.18 -11.02 -16.56
C PHE A 93 6.92 -10.56 -15.11
N GLN A 94 5.66 -10.33 -14.73
CA GLN A 94 5.31 -9.86 -13.38
C GLN A 94 5.43 -10.96 -12.32
N HIS A 95 5.51 -12.22 -12.74
CA HIS A 95 5.79 -13.36 -11.87
C HIS A 95 7.28 -13.48 -11.50
N LEU A 96 8.17 -12.84 -12.27
CA LEU A 96 9.62 -13.01 -12.13
C LEU A 96 10.17 -12.34 -10.85
N PRO A 97 9.81 -11.08 -10.51
CA PRO A 97 10.24 -10.48 -9.24
C PRO A 97 9.83 -11.26 -7.98
N PRO A 98 8.55 -11.68 -7.78
CA PRO A 98 8.18 -12.41 -6.57
C PRO A 98 8.80 -13.81 -6.52
N PHE A 99 8.97 -14.49 -7.66
CA PHE A 99 9.66 -15.77 -7.71
C PHE A 99 11.12 -15.65 -7.26
N LEU A 100 11.86 -14.68 -7.79
CA LEU A 100 13.27 -14.48 -7.42
C LEU A 100 13.46 -14.07 -5.96
N LEU A 101 12.51 -13.33 -5.38
CA LEU A 101 12.54 -13.02 -3.94
C LEU A 101 12.34 -14.25 -3.06
N ILE A 102 11.45 -15.17 -3.45
CA ILE A 102 11.27 -16.45 -2.74
C ILE A 102 12.54 -17.30 -2.86
N ALA A 103 13.12 -17.41 -4.07
CA ALA A 103 14.36 -18.14 -4.28
C ALA A 103 15.53 -17.54 -3.47
N ALA A 104 15.67 -16.21 -3.45
CA ALA A 104 16.68 -15.53 -2.63
C ALA A 104 16.47 -15.79 -1.14
N GLY A 105 15.23 -15.77 -0.64
CA GLY A 105 14.91 -16.07 0.75
C GLY A 105 15.25 -17.51 1.14
N LEU A 106 14.94 -18.49 0.28
CA LEU A 106 15.34 -19.88 0.49
C LEU A 106 16.86 -20.05 0.51
N LEU A 107 17.57 -19.44 -0.45
CA LEU A 107 19.03 -19.50 -0.49
C LEU A 107 19.65 -18.88 0.78
N PHE A 108 19.10 -17.77 1.26
CA PHE A 108 19.54 -17.13 2.50
C PHE A 108 19.37 -18.03 3.72
N MET A 109 18.21 -18.68 3.85
CA MET A 109 17.92 -19.61 4.96
C MET A 109 18.73 -20.90 4.85
N SER A 110 19.08 -21.33 3.64
CA SER A 110 19.82 -22.57 3.37
C SER A 110 21.34 -22.45 3.58
N ALA A 111 21.87 -21.23 3.62
CA ALA A 111 23.30 -20.98 3.80
C ALA A 111 23.74 -21.03 5.28
N THR A 112 23.21 -21.96 6.07
CA THR A 112 23.65 -22.20 7.46
C THR A 112 24.71 -23.28 7.53
N ASP A 113 25.64 -23.13 8.47
CA ASP A 113 26.83 -23.95 8.52
C ASP A 113 26.50 -25.42 8.87
N GLU A 114 25.49 -25.68 9.72
CA GLU A 114 25.10 -27.03 10.12
C GLU A 114 24.51 -27.89 8.99
N GLU A 115 23.71 -27.31 8.09
CA GLU A 115 23.09 -28.06 7.00
C GLU A 115 24.12 -28.37 5.91
N LEU A 116 25.04 -27.44 5.68
CA LEU A 116 26.09 -27.56 4.69
C LEU A 116 27.20 -28.55 5.03
N HIS A 117 27.49 -28.75 6.32
CA HIS A 117 28.42 -29.79 6.74
C HIS A 117 27.94 -31.19 6.31
N TYR A 118 26.63 -31.47 6.43
CA TYR A 118 26.04 -32.74 6.02
C TYR A 118 26.11 -32.94 4.49
N VAL A 119 25.87 -31.88 3.72
CA VAL A 119 25.91 -31.94 2.25
C VAL A 119 27.36 -32.07 1.74
N ALA A 120 28.30 -31.36 2.35
CA ALA A 120 29.72 -31.48 2.01
C ALA A 120 30.27 -32.89 2.28
N ASP A 121 29.86 -33.52 3.38
CA ASP A 121 30.25 -34.90 3.72
C ASP A 121 29.66 -35.94 2.75
N SER A 122 28.53 -35.62 2.12
CA SER A 122 27.91 -36.46 1.08
C SER A 122 28.56 -36.34 -0.32
N GLY A 123 29.54 -35.44 -0.48
CA GLY A 123 30.23 -35.21 -1.75
C GLY A 123 29.40 -34.49 -2.82
N LEU A 124 28.28 -33.86 -2.43
CA LEU A 124 27.41 -33.13 -3.34
C LEU A 124 28.04 -31.79 -3.74
N ASP A 125 28.04 -31.50 -5.03
CA ASP A 125 28.50 -30.21 -5.54
C ASP A 125 27.53 -29.07 -5.17
N HIS A 126 28.09 -27.89 -4.94
CA HIS A 126 27.36 -26.66 -4.60
C HIS A 126 26.29 -26.33 -5.66
N VAL A 127 26.58 -26.54 -6.95
CA VAL A 127 25.63 -26.26 -8.03
C VAL A 127 24.39 -27.15 -7.92
N THR A 128 24.58 -28.44 -7.62
CA THR A 128 23.46 -29.38 -7.44
C THR A 128 22.60 -28.99 -6.26
N TYR A 129 23.21 -28.59 -5.14
CA TYR A 129 22.49 -28.10 -3.96
C TYR A 129 21.63 -26.86 -4.29
N VAL A 130 22.20 -25.90 -5.03
CA VAL A 130 21.48 -24.71 -5.49
C VAL A 130 20.30 -25.07 -6.39
N LEU A 131 20.47 -26.01 -7.33
CA LEU A 131 19.38 -26.45 -8.20
C LEU A 131 18.23 -27.09 -7.42
N ILE A 132 18.54 -27.83 -6.35
CA ILE A 132 17.53 -28.35 -5.42
C ILE A 132 16.77 -27.21 -4.74
N MET A 133 17.47 -26.17 -4.27
CA MET A 133 16.83 -24.99 -3.66
C MET A 133 15.95 -24.22 -4.65
N PHE A 134 16.38 -24.05 -5.89
CA PHE A 134 15.54 -23.47 -6.95
C PHE A 134 14.33 -24.35 -7.28
N SER A 135 14.47 -25.68 -7.28
CA SER A 135 13.35 -26.60 -7.43
C SER A 135 12.33 -26.44 -6.31
N LEU A 136 12.79 -26.31 -5.06
CA LEU A 136 11.91 -26.04 -3.92
C LEU A 136 11.22 -24.68 -4.06
N ALA A 137 11.93 -23.65 -4.54
CA ALA A 137 11.36 -22.34 -4.82
C ALA A 137 10.23 -22.41 -5.86
N PHE A 138 10.39 -23.21 -6.93
CA PHE A 138 9.32 -23.42 -7.92
C PHE A 138 8.09 -24.06 -7.29
N ILE A 139 8.26 -25.05 -6.42
CA ILE A 139 7.14 -25.72 -5.72
C ILE A 139 6.40 -24.72 -4.81
N ILE A 140 7.14 -23.97 -3.98
CA ILE A 140 6.54 -22.96 -3.09
C ILE A 140 5.83 -21.87 -3.89
N TYR A 141 6.42 -21.42 -4.99
CA TYR A 141 5.81 -20.41 -5.84
C TYR A 141 4.54 -20.94 -6.53
N ALA A 142 4.57 -22.17 -7.04
CA ALA A 142 3.39 -22.82 -7.61
C ALA A 142 2.27 -22.92 -6.57
N LEU A 143 2.60 -23.38 -5.36
CA LEU A 143 1.67 -23.45 -4.24
C LEU A 143 1.08 -22.08 -3.91
N THR A 144 1.91 -21.04 -3.84
CA THR A 144 1.46 -19.65 -3.58
C THR A 144 0.43 -19.18 -4.61
N ASN A 145 0.65 -19.44 -5.90
CA ASN A 145 -0.29 -19.06 -6.95
C ASN A 145 -1.59 -19.89 -6.89
N VAL A 146 -1.51 -21.18 -6.58
CA VAL A 146 -2.70 -22.03 -6.37
C VAL A 146 -3.53 -21.50 -5.20
N LEU A 147 -2.92 -21.20 -4.06
CA LEU A 147 -3.60 -20.63 -2.90
C LEU A 147 -4.23 -19.27 -3.22
N LEU A 148 -3.53 -18.41 -3.95
CA LEU A 148 -4.06 -17.10 -4.34
C LEU A 148 -5.25 -17.25 -5.30
N GLY A 149 -5.18 -18.18 -6.26
CA GLY A 149 -6.29 -18.52 -7.14
C GLY A 149 -7.51 -19.01 -6.36
N TRP A 150 -7.32 -19.91 -5.39
CA TRP A 150 -8.39 -20.39 -4.52
C TRP A 150 -8.98 -19.27 -3.66
N TYR A 151 -8.14 -18.41 -3.06
CA TYR A 151 -8.59 -17.27 -2.28
C TYR A 151 -9.41 -16.29 -3.13
N SER A 152 -8.95 -15.97 -4.34
CA SER A 152 -9.66 -15.07 -5.26
C SER A 152 -10.98 -15.65 -5.78
N SER A 153 -11.09 -16.98 -5.83
CA SER A 153 -12.28 -17.69 -6.30
C SER A 153 -13.30 -17.95 -5.19
N ALA A 154 -12.96 -17.65 -3.93
CA ALA A 154 -13.87 -17.83 -2.81
C ALA A 154 -15.05 -16.85 -2.93
N PRO A 155 -16.31 -17.31 -2.83
CA PRO A 155 -17.47 -16.44 -2.96
C PRO A 155 -17.51 -15.44 -1.79
N SER A 156 -17.27 -14.16 -2.07
CA SER A 156 -17.51 -13.06 -1.13
C SER A 156 -19.02 -12.91 -0.92
N LYS A 157 -19.60 -13.65 0.02
CA LYS A 157 -21.02 -13.50 0.39
C LYS A 157 -21.19 -12.30 1.32
N VAL A 158 -21.20 -11.10 0.76
CA VAL A 158 -21.90 -9.95 1.37
C VAL A 158 -22.97 -9.51 0.39
N LYS A 159 -24.16 -10.11 0.55
CA LYS A 159 -25.39 -9.59 -0.03
C LYS A 159 -25.85 -8.43 0.84
N THR A 160 -25.73 -7.20 0.34
CA THR A 160 -26.53 -6.09 0.87
C THR A 160 -27.90 -6.14 0.20
N ASP A 161 -28.74 -7.08 0.62
CA ASP A 161 -30.17 -7.14 0.26
C ASP A 161 -30.95 -6.13 1.14
N LEU A 162 -30.59 -4.84 1.08
CA LEU A 162 -31.39 -3.75 1.63
C LEU A 162 -31.59 -2.70 0.51
N GLU A 163 -32.56 -2.97 -0.35
CA GLU A 163 -33.06 -2.02 -1.34
C GLU A 163 -33.62 -0.79 -0.59
N LEU A 164 -32.89 0.33 -0.64
CA LEU A 164 -33.53 1.64 -0.48
C LEU A 164 -34.11 2.03 -1.85
N PRO A 165 -35.40 2.41 -1.91
CA PRO A 165 -36.01 2.84 -3.16
C PRO A 165 -35.46 4.21 -3.56
N GLY A 166 -34.78 4.24 -4.71
CA GLY A 166 -34.51 5.41 -5.52
C GLY A 166 -33.51 6.42 -4.95
N ASP A 167 -32.24 6.30 -5.35
CA ASP A 167 -31.45 7.40 -5.92
C ASP A 167 -30.12 6.86 -6.47
N GLU A 168 -29.71 7.34 -7.63
CA GLU A 168 -28.46 6.98 -8.28
C GLU A 168 -27.27 7.61 -7.53
N GLY A 169 -26.39 6.80 -6.93
CA GLY A 169 -25.11 7.32 -6.44
C GLY A 169 -24.45 6.53 -5.30
N SER A 170 -23.45 5.72 -5.66
CA SER A 170 -22.23 5.40 -4.88
C SER A 170 -22.33 5.36 -3.34
N LYS A 171 -22.44 4.16 -2.76
CA LYS A 171 -22.49 3.98 -1.28
C LYS A 171 -21.20 3.48 -0.60
N TYR A 172 -20.09 3.29 -1.32
CA TYR A 172 -18.85 2.76 -0.71
C TYR A 172 -17.60 3.65 -0.81
N TYR A 173 -17.71 4.82 -1.44
CA TYR A 173 -16.66 5.83 -1.38
C TYR A 173 -17.31 7.19 -1.16
N HIS A 174 -17.24 7.72 0.06
CA HIS A 174 -17.39 9.17 0.20
C HIS A 174 -16.07 9.79 -0.28
N ARG A 175 -16.09 10.39 -1.47
CA ARG A 175 -15.00 11.28 -1.91
C ARG A 175 -15.02 12.48 -0.95
N VAL A 176 -13.88 12.78 -0.32
CA VAL A 176 -13.70 14.10 0.30
C VAL A 176 -13.66 15.11 -0.86
N PRO A 177 -14.45 16.19 -0.84
CA PRO A 177 -14.43 17.20 -1.89
C PRO A 177 -13.01 17.75 -2.07
N ASP A 178 -12.54 17.75 -3.32
CA ASP A 178 -11.27 18.34 -3.71
C ASP A 178 -11.40 19.86 -3.55
N THR A 179 -10.77 20.43 -2.52
CA THR A 179 -10.82 21.89 -2.25
C THR A 179 -10.05 22.71 -3.29
N ALA A 180 -9.45 22.05 -4.30
CA ALA A 180 -8.73 22.69 -5.38
C ALA A 180 -9.64 23.38 -6.43
N SER A 181 -10.96 23.15 -6.42
CA SER A 181 -11.87 23.82 -7.38
C SER A 181 -12.39 25.19 -6.93
N LEU A 182 -12.11 25.62 -5.69
CA LEU A 182 -12.59 26.91 -5.17
C LEU A 182 -11.69 28.11 -5.51
N PHE A 183 -10.58 27.93 -6.24
CA PHE A 183 -9.67 29.03 -6.59
C PHE A 183 -9.28 29.05 -8.08
N SER A 184 -10.23 28.77 -9.00
CA SER A 184 -9.98 28.97 -10.44
C SER A 184 -11.25 29.47 -11.12
N GLY A 185 -11.40 30.80 -11.17
CA GLY A 185 -12.51 31.42 -11.89
C GLY A 185 -12.70 32.90 -11.60
N TYR A 186 -11.66 33.73 -11.81
CA TYR A 186 -11.83 35.18 -11.81
C TYR A 186 -11.28 35.79 -13.12
N THR A 187 -12.09 35.75 -14.17
CA THR A 187 -11.98 36.69 -15.31
C THR A 187 -13.37 37.04 -15.84
N ALA A 188 -13.87 38.18 -15.34
CA ALA A 188 -14.61 39.26 -16.02
C ALA A 188 -15.86 38.95 -16.90
N GLY A 189 -17.01 39.50 -16.47
CA GLY A 189 -18.19 39.81 -17.30
C GLY A 189 -19.42 40.24 -16.48
N PRO A 190 -20.17 41.30 -16.85
CA PRO A 190 -20.89 42.15 -15.88
C PRO A 190 -22.23 41.56 -15.42
N ARG A 191 -22.45 41.56 -14.10
CA ARG A 191 -23.67 41.08 -13.45
C ARG A 191 -24.55 42.27 -13.07
N MET A 192 -25.72 42.34 -13.69
CA MET A 192 -26.84 43.20 -13.29
C MET A 192 -27.31 42.83 -11.87
N LEU A 193 -27.62 43.88 -11.11
CA LEU A 193 -28.20 43.93 -9.77
C LEU A 193 -29.32 42.89 -9.54
N HIS A 194 -29.36 42.28 -8.36
CA HIS A 194 -30.51 42.30 -7.44
C HIS A 194 -30.10 41.70 -6.08
N ASP A 195 -30.18 42.58 -5.08
CA ASP A 195 -30.63 42.43 -3.69
C ASP A 195 -29.83 41.56 -2.70
N GLU A 196 -29.30 42.28 -1.71
CA GLU A 196 -28.41 41.88 -0.63
C GLU A 196 -29.27 41.67 0.63
N GLU A 197 -29.60 40.43 0.98
CA GLU A 197 -30.12 40.10 2.31
C GLU A 197 -28.94 39.82 3.25
N VAL A 198 -28.61 40.84 4.02
CA VAL A 198 -27.65 40.86 5.12
C VAL A 198 -28.22 40.05 6.29
N TYR A 199 -27.60 38.92 6.62
CA TYR A 199 -27.84 38.26 7.91
C TYR A 199 -26.86 38.82 8.95
N GLU A 200 -27.39 39.60 9.90
CA GLU A 200 -26.68 40.05 11.11
C GLU A 200 -26.30 38.84 11.98
N LEU A 201 -25.00 38.74 12.31
CA LEU A 201 -24.48 37.79 13.28
C LEU A 201 -24.82 38.28 14.70
N ALA A 202 -25.75 37.60 15.37
CA ALA A 202 -25.93 37.75 16.80
C ALA A 202 -24.64 37.31 17.52
N GLY A 203 -24.04 38.26 18.24
CA GLY A 203 -22.84 38.06 19.06
C GLY A 203 -23.08 37.15 20.27
N PRO A 204 -22.01 36.72 20.93
CA PRO A 204 -22.09 35.76 22.03
C PRO A 204 -22.76 36.38 23.25
N ASP A 205 -23.85 35.76 23.71
CA ASP A 205 -24.59 36.14 24.91
C ASP A 205 -23.80 35.69 26.15
N ASP A 206 -22.98 36.62 26.66
CA ASP A 206 -22.38 36.58 27.99
C ASP A 206 -23.14 37.63 28.79
N ASN A 207 -23.93 37.21 29.78
CA ASN A 207 -24.00 37.83 31.11
C ASN A 207 -25.02 37.10 31.99
N ASN A 208 -24.49 36.58 33.08
CA ASN A 208 -25.14 36.23 34.32
C ASN A 208 -26.00 37.39 34.90
N ASP A 209 -26.87 36.99 35.83
CA ASP A 209 -27.30 37.71 37.04
C ASP A 209 -28.78 38.18 37.13
N GLU A 210 -29.41 37.66 38.19
CA GLU A 210 -30.40 38.28 39.09
C GLU A 210 -31.92 38.11 38.85
N ASP A 211 -32.52 37.16 39.58
CA ASP A 211 -33.88 37.27 40.13
C ASP A 211 -33.91 38.38 41.21
N PRO A 212 -34.92 39.28 41.24
CA PRO A 212 -35.86 39.27 42.38
C PRO A 212 -37.27 39.87 42.15
N PHE A 213 -38.27 39.20 42.76
CA PHE A 213 -39.46 39.73 43.49
C PHE A 213 -40.58 40.59 42.85
N ASP A 214 -41.81 40.14 43.16
CA ASP A 214 -43.10 40.84 43.38
C ASP A 214 -43.81 41.61 42.23
N ASP A 215 -45.02 41.14 41.87
CA ASP A 215 -46.26 41.73 42.39
C ASP A 215 -47.51 40.91 41.99
N ASP A 216 -48.24 40.46 43.02
CA ASP A 216 -49.63 39.99 42.97
C ASP A 216 -50.54 41.15 42.55
N HIS A 217 -51.59 40.93 41.73
CA HIS A 217 -52.93 41.50 41.98
C HIS A 217 -54.04 41.10 40.98
N HIS A 218 -55.17 40.68 41.57
CA HIS A 218 -56.57 40.83 41.15
C HIS A 218 -57.34 39.72 40.37
N LEU A 219 -57.96 38.87 41.20
CA LEU A 219 -59.30 38.28 41.10
C LEU A 219 -60.35 39.12 40.33
N GLN A 220 -61.17 38.48 39.46
CA GLN A 220 -62.60 38.18 39.72
C GLN A 220 -63.38 37.68 38.47
N ARG A 221 -64.18 36.61 38.69
CA ARG A 221 -65.57 36.33 38.24
C ARG A 221 -65.89 36.39 36.73
N GLN A 222 -66.62 35.49 36.07
CA GLN A 222 -67.85 34.68 36.30
C GLN A 222 -67.94 33.77 35.03
N GLY A 223 -68.50 32.56 34.94
CA GLY A 223 -69.65 31.93 35.57
C GLY A 223 -70.76 31.64 34.53
N ARG A 224 -71.18 30.36 34.41
CA ARG A 224 -72.38 29.76 33.75
C ARG A 224 -72.33 29.51 32.23
N ALA A 225 -72.87 28.41 31.70
CA ALA A 225 -73.76 27.35 32.22
C ALA A 225 -73.41 25.99 31.61
#